data_AF-A0A1X1XM06-F1
#
_entry.id   AF-A0A1X1XM06-F1
#
_cell.length_a   1.000
_cell.length_b   1.000
_cell.length_c   1.000
_cell.angle_alpha   90.00
_cell.angle_beta   90.00
_cell.angle_gamma   90.00
#
_symmetry.space_group_name_H-M   'P 1'
#
loop_
_entity.id
_entity.type
_entity.pdbx_description
1 polymer ?
#
loop_
_entity_poly.entity_id
_entity_poly.type
_entity_poly.pdbx_seq_one_letter_code
_entity_poly.pdbx_strand_id
1 'polypeptide(L)'
;MADAERAAVGLSVGATNLAAVTANRAVTRKPVLTLYRQRPPEVGLPSENPKLTEPGLVITDFVDRVGDPVGIVASDGSTHRSETLLADALRALAYAATDGQALPEAAAVTHPAHWGPAAVGALNAALSRVPEWSGDGVALLPDSTAALTALQSNPGLPTRGVIALCDFGGTGTSLTLVDAAGYQPVAPTLRHTDFSGDLIDQALLARVMADLSAAGSVDTSATSAIGSLTRLRGACRRAKEELSSTTATRLTAELPGYRGDVRLTRTELDEAIRQPLAGFIALIQEALQRNGIRELAAVASVGGGAGVPVITTTLSEHLRVPVITTPRPYMTAAIGAALQAARGPADNSATALAPVATQAGPIVDATTMADIAPEASPEPALAWSEADDDSGIMPLRTGEYPAATSGTTSARPQLTFDRDQQHIDTRAPAVPWYRRPAVVVIGTALVVLALIAAVMIAMRHTSGGGPIAPAPGTSTTPAPGTSAPGSESQAPSSATDTQSPSSESPSSTESATTPPSSSTTTEAPTTTTTTTTTQAPTTTTQAPTTTQAPTTTQAPVVPTIPQIPRIPGIPQFQPQPAPPGG
;
A
#
# COMPACT_ATOMS: atom_id res chain seq x y z
N MET A 1 -16.80 32.30 14.82
CA MET A 1 -16.74 31.07 15.66
C MET A 1 -15.48 30.34 15.27
N ALA A 2 -14.89 29.54 16.17
CA ALA A 2 -13.93 28.53 15.71
C ALA A 2 -14.74 27.39 15.10
N ASP A 3 -14.35 26.90 13.93
CA ASP A 3 -14.97 25.68 13.38
C ASP A 3 -14.66 24.52 14.32
N ALA A 4 -15.71 23.79 14.71
CA ALA A 4 -15.54 22.48 15.28
C ALA A 4 -15.10 21.57 14.12
N GLU A 5 -13.87 21.06 14.16
CA GLU A 5 -13.33 20.21 13.08
C GLU A 5 -14.34 19.11 12.73
N ARG A 6 -14.88 19.14 11.51
CA ARG A 6 -15.95 18.21 11.11
C ARG A 6 -15.40 16.80 11.20
N ALA A 7 -15.91 16.02 12.16
CA ALA A 7 -15.49 14.65 12.38
C ALA A 7 -15.60 13.88 11.06
N ALA A 8 -14.49 13.27 10.63
CA ALA A 8 -14.34 12.71 9.31
C ALA A 8 -13.66 11.34 9.31
N VAL A 9 -13.97 10.53 8.30
CA VAL A 9 -13.30 9.26 8.02
C VAL A 9 -12.78 9.23 6.59
N GLY A 10 -11.46 9.04 6.46
CA GLY A 10 -10.78 8.82 5.21
C GLY A 10 -10.47 7.34 5.02
N LEU A 11 -10.94 6.77 3.92
CA LEU A 11 -10.79 5.37 3.55
C LEU A 11 -9.93 5.27 2.29
N SER A 12 -9.10 4.23 2.17
CA SER A 12 -8.23 4.03 1.02
C SER A 12 -8.23 2.58 0.54
N VAL A 13 -8.46 2.41 -0.76
CA VAL A 13 -8.45 1.10 -1.44
C VAL A 13 -7.05 0.82 -2.01
N GLY A 14 -6.41 -0.23 -1.51
CA GLY A 14 -5.18 -0.79 -2.09
C GLY A 14 -5.27 -2.30 -2.20
N ALA A 15 -4.69 -2.86 -3.28
CA ALA A 15 -4.75 -4.30 -3.58
C ALA A 15 -4.15 -5.22 -2.50
N THR A 16 -3.28 -4.70 -1.62
CA THR A 16 -2.64 -5.46 -0.54
C THR A 16 -3.08 -5.06 0.86
N ASN A 17 -3.59 -3.83 1.03
CA ASN A 17 -4.13 -3.33 2.29
C ASN A 17 -5.27 -2.35 1.99
N LEU A 18 -6.37 -2.45 2.72
CA LEU A 18 -7.32 -1.37 2.90
C LEU A 18 -6.91 -0.57 4.14
N ALA A 19 -7.04 0.76 4.09
CA ALA A 19 -6.68 1.65 5.20
C ALA A 19 -7.83 2.60 5.55
N ALA A 20 -7.96 2.93 6.83
CA ALA A 20 -8.93 3.89 7.36
C ALA A 20 -8.26 4.82 8.37
N VAL A 21 -8.63 6.10 8.33
CA VAL A 21 -8.11 7.16 9.21
C VAL A 21 -9.26 8.04 9.69
N THR A 22 -9.32 8.25 11.00
CA THR A 22 -10.08 9.32 11.68
C THR A 22 -9.08 10.19 12.46
N ALA A 23 -9.52 11.32 13.02
CA ALA A 23 -8.66 12.20 13.82
C ALA A 23 -7.92 11.47 14.97
N ASN A 24 -8.57 10.45 15.56
CA ASN A 24 -8.06 9.73 16.73
C ASN A 24 -7.45 8.35 16.42
N ARG A 25 -7.64 7.80 15.20
CA ARG A 25 -7.26 6.40 14.91
C ARG A 25 -6.89 6.16 13.45
N ALA A 26 -5.90 5.30 13.23
CA ALA A 26 -5.59 4.73 11.92
C ALA A 26 -5.64 3.19 11.99
N VAL A 27 -6.20 2.55 10.96
CA VAL A 27 -6.40 1.09 10.90
C VAL A 27 -6.04 0.56 9.51
N THR A 28 -5.29 -0.55 9.44
CA THR A 28 -5.08 -1.35 8.22
C THR A 28 -5.68 -2.73 8.35
N ARG A 29 -6.18 -3.27 7.23
CA ARG A 29 -6.60 -4.68 7.08
C ARG A 29 -6.20 -5.19 5.70
N LYS A 30 -5.95 -6.48 5.54
CA LYS A 30 -5.92 -7.08 4.18
C LYS A 30 -7.29 -6.99 3.51
N PRO A 31 -7.39 -6.89 2.17
CA PRO A 31 -8.63 -7.07 1.43
C PRO A 31 -9.04 -8.56 1.42
N VAL A 32 -9.43 -9.02 2.60
CA VAL A 32 -9.98 -10.34 2.91
C VAL A 32 -11.27 -10.06 3.64
N LEU A 33 -12.40 -10.56 3.14
CA LEU A 33 -13.71 -10.31 3.73
C LEU A 33 -14.32 -11.64 4.18
N THR A 34 -14.74 -11.72 5.43
CA THR A 34 -15.44 -12.88 5.97
C THR A 34 -16.93 -12.56 6.04
N LEU A 35 -17.71 -13.20 5.17
CA LEU A 35 -19.16 -13.08 5.15
C LEU A 35 -19.81 -14.03 6.15
N TYR A 36 -20.86 -13.56 6.82
CA TYR A 36 -21.62 -14.32 7.82
C TYR A 36 -23.12 -14.30 7.49
N ARG A 37 -23.86 -15.33 7.92
CA ARG A 37 -25.31 -15.44 7.67
C ARG A 37 -26.19 -14.70 8.68
N GLN A 38 -25.65 -14.33 9.85
CA GLN A 38 -26.42 -13.80 10.99
C GLN A 38 -25.84 -12.52 11.60
N ARG A 39 -24.76 -11.96 11.03
CA ARG A 39 -24.10 -10.73 11.48
C ARG A 39 -23.49 -9.98 10.28
N PRO A 40 -23.13 -8.68 10.42
CA PRO A 40 -22.38 -7.96 9.39
C PRO A 40 -21.03 -8.65 9.06
N PRO A 41 -20.52 -8.48 7.83
CA PRO A 41 -19.25 -9.05 7.42
C PRO A 41 -18.06 -8.37 8.14
N GLU A 42 -16.96 -9.10 8.28
CA GLU A 42 -15.75 -8.65 8.99
C GLU A 42 -14.53 -8.68 8.05
N VAL A 43 -13.71 -7.63 8.10
CA VAL A 43 -12.59 -7.41 7.17
C VAL A 43 -11.22 -7.64 7.82
N GLY A 44 -10.29 -8.20 7.04
CA GLY A 44 -8.90 -8.50 7.41
C GLY A 44 -8.63 -9.94 7.78
N LEU A 45 -7.41 -10.20 8.25
CA LEU A 45 -6.99 -11.51 8.78
C LEU A 45 -7.31 -11.64 10.29
N PRO A 46 -7.42 -12.86 10.86
CA PRO A 46 -7.61 -13.04 12.31
C PRO A 46 -6.50 -12.43 13.18
N SER A 47 -5.28 -12.29 12.64
CA SER A 47 -4.17 -11.58 13.29
C SER A 47 -4.30 -10.05 13.29
N GLU A 48 -5.25 -9.51 12.52
CA GLU A 48 -5.52 -8.07 12.39
C GLU A 48 -6.86 -7.69 13.04
N ASN A 49 -7.89 -8.54 12.89
CA ASN A 49 -9.24 -8.32 13.38
C ASN A 49 -9.65 -9.40 14.40
N PRO A 50 -9.66 -9.09 15.72
CA PRO A 50 -10.01 -10.04 16.77
C PRO A 50 -11.50 -10.41 16.82
N LYS A 51 -12.36 -9.78 15.99
CA LYS A 51 -13.78 -10.14 15.87
C LYS A 51 -14.04 -11.41 15.02
N LEU A 52 -13.01 -11.93 14.35
CA LEU A 52 -13.04 -13.15 13.53
C LEU A 52 -12.96 -14.40 14.41
N THR A 53 -13.91 -14.54 15.35
CA THR A 53 -13.96 -15.60 16.36
C THR A 53 -14.71 -16.86 15.91
N GLU A 54 -15.43 -16.79 14.80
CA GLU A 54 -16.30 -17.86 14.29
C GLU A 54 -16.12 -18.09 12.78
N PRO A 55 -16.37 -19.31 12.25
CA PRO A 55 -16.24 -19.61 10.83
C PRO A 55 -17.22 -18.82 9.95
N GLY A 56 -16.73 -18.27 8.85
CA GLY A 56 -17.54 -17.60 7.84
C GLY A 56 -17.01 -17.86 6.42
N LEU A 57 -17.72 -17.36 5.42
CA LEU A 57 -17.33 -17.49 4.02
C LEU A 57 -16.27 -16.44 3.67
N VAL A 58 -15.01 -16.87 3.63
CA VAL A 58 -13.86 -15.99 3.34
C VAL A 58 -13.73 -15.77 1.84
N ILE A 59 -13.66 -14.50 1.43
CA ILE A 59 -13.48 -14.06 0.03
C ILE A 59 -12.27 -13.13 -0.07
N THR A 60 -11.46 -13.32 -1.11
CA THR A 60 -10.22 -12.58 -1.41
C THR A 60 -10.27 -11.99 -2.82
N ASP A 61 -9.23 -11.27 -3.22
CA ASP A 61 -8.95 -10.85 -4.61
C ASP A 61 -10.05 -9.98 -5.27
N PHE A 62 -10.91 -9.38 -4.45
CA PHE A 62 -12.03 -8.54 -4.90
C PHE A 62 -11.63 -7.12 -5.29
N VAL A 63 -10.47 -6.61 -4.85
CA VAL A 63 -10.00 -5.27 -5.22
C VAL A 63 -9.61 -5.21 -6.70
N ASP A 64 -8.77 -6.14 -7.18
CA ASP A 64 -8.30 -6.14 -8.58
C ASP A 64 -9.37 -6.62 -9.59
N ARG A 65 -10.56 -7.04 -9.10
CA ARG A 65 -11.72 -7.44 -9.93
C ARG A 65 -12.90 -6.47 -9.86
N VAL A 66 -12.74 -5.25 -9.31
CA VAL A 66 -13.82 -4.23 -9.31
C VAL A 66 -14.21 -3.86 -10.74
N GLY A 67 -15.52 -3.89 -11.02
CA GLY A 67 -16.06 -3.64 -12.37
C GLY A 67 -16.03 -4.85 -13.32
N ASP A 68 -15.48 -5.99 -12.89
CA ASP A 68 -15.62 -7.27 -13.61
C ASP A 68 -17.08 -7.75 -13.53
N PRO A 69 -17.79 -7.90 -14.67
CA PRO A 69 -19.20 -8.28 -14.65
C PRO A 69 -19.45 -9.71 -14.16
N VAL A 70 -18.44 -10.60 -14.21
CA VAL A 70 -18.56 -12.03 -13.87
C VAL A 70 -18.70 -12.24 -12.35
N GLY A 71 -18.05 -11.39 -11.54
CA GLY A 71 -17.99 -11.55 -10.09
C GLY A 71 -17.13 -12.74 -9.63
N ILE A 72 -17.04 -12.91 -8.31
CA ILE A 72 -16.25 -13.95 -7.64
C ILE A 72 -17.17 -15.08 -7.20
N VAL A 73 -16.89 -16.29 -7.69
CA VAL A 73 -17.51 -17.53 -7.18
C VAL A 73 -16.78 -17.92 -5.89
N ALA A 74 -17.51 -17.92 -4.78
CA ALA A 74 -16.99 -18.30 -3.47
C ALA A 74 -16.99 -19.83 -3.28
N SER A 75 -16.40 -20.32 -2.19
CA SER A 75 -16.22 -21.76 -1.93
C SER A 75 -17.51 -22.55 -1.68
N ASP A 76 -18.64 -21.86 -1.45
CA ASP A 76 -19.98 -22.47 -1.38
C ASP A 76 -20.76 -22.41 -2.71
N GLY A 77 -20.12 -21.94 -3.78
CA GLY A 77 -20.71 -21.77 -5.11
C GLY A 77 -21.51 -20.47 -5.30
N SER A 78 -21.68 -19.65 -4.26
CA SER A 78 -22.36 -18.35 -4.40
C SER A 78 -21.48 -17.35 -5.19
N THR A 79 -22.11 -16.48 -5.98
CA THR A 79 -21.40 -15.48 -6.82
C THR A 79 -21.60 -14.07 -6.27
N HIS A 80 -20.50 -13.36 -6.05
CA HIS A 80 -20.45 -12.05 -5.41
C HIS A 80 -19.87 -10.99 -6.33
N ARG A 81 -20.41 -9.76 -6.29
CA ARG A 81 -19.90 -8.63 -7.07
C ARG A 81 -18.74 -7.96 -6.33
N SER A 82 -17.60 -7.82 -6.99
CA SER A 82 -16.34 -7.30 -6.46
C SER A 82 -16.48 -5.93 -5.80
N GLU A 83 -17.20 -5.00 -6.45
CA GLU A 83 -17.53 -3.67 -5.93
C GLU A 83 -18.40 -3.69 -4.67
N THR A 84 -19.33 -4.65 -4.54
CA THR A 84 -20.16 -4.82 -3.33
C THR A 84 -19.32 -5.36 -2.18
N LEU A 85 -18.48 -6.37 -2.43
CA LEU A 85 -17.52 -6.88 -1.45
C LEU A 85 -16.58 -5.77 -0.96
N LEU A 86 -16.10 -4.91 -1.87
CA LEU A 86 -15.28 -3.77 -1.50
C LEU A 86 -16.03 -2.73 -0.67
N ALA A 87 -17.28 -2.41 -1.02
CA ALA A 87 -18.11 -1.48 -0.24
C ALA A 87 -18.36 -2.01 1.19
N ASP A 88 -18.72 -3.29 1.36
CA ASP A 88 -18.88 -3.91 2.69
C ASP A 88 -17.55 -3.99 3.46
N ALA A 89 -16.44 -4.29 2.78
CA ALA A 89 -15.11 -4.30 3.41
C ALA A 89 -14.70 -2.90 3.90
N LEU A 90 -14.96 -1.85 3.12
CA LEU A 90 -14.73 -0.46 3.50
C LEU A 90 -15.64 -0.01 4.65
N ARG A 91 -16.90 -0.44 4.67
CA ARG A 91 -17.87 -0.16 5.74
C ARG A 91 -17.46 -0.82 7.05
N ALA A 92 -17.09 -2.11 7.02
CA ALA A 92 -16.54 -2.83 8.16
C ALA A 92 -15.22 -2.19 8.66
N LEU A 93 -14.38 -1.69 7.76
CA LEU A 93 -13.15 -0.97 8.11
C LEU A 93 -13.42 0.39 8.75
N ALA A 94 -14.43 1.13 8.28
CA ALA A 94 -14.85 2.39 8.87
C ALA A 94 -15.30 2.18 10.32
N TYR A 95 -16.14 1.17 10.59
CA TYR A 95 -16.50 0.79 11.97
C TYR A 95 -15.31 0.29 12.81
N ALA A 96 -14.29 -0.31 12.18
CA ALA A 96 -13.05 -0.66 12.87
C ALA A 96 -12.21 0.59 13.22
N ALA A 97 -12.35 1.70 12.49
CA ALA A 97 -11.70 2.98 12.77
C ALA A 97 -12.47 3.85 13.79
N THR A 98 -13.77 3.61 14.01
CA THR A 98 -14.62 4.31 14.99
C THR A 98 -14.89 3.53 16.29
N ASP A 99 -14.22 2.39 16.53
CA ASP A 99 -14.53 1.48 17.66
C ASP A 99 -16.01 1.06 17.72
N GLY A 100 -16.62 0.84 16.55
CA GLY A 100 -18.02 0.48 16.40
C GLY A 100 -19.02 1.61 16.69
N GLN A 101 -18.54 2.83 16.98
CA GLN A 101 -19.41 4.00 17.07
C GLN A 101 -19.94 4.38 15.68
N ALA A 102 -20.99 5.21 15.66
CA ALA A 102 -21.57 5.74 14.42
C ALA A 102 -20.49 6.34 13.50
N LEU A 103 -20.62 6.12 12.20
CA LEU A 103 -19.68 6.67 11.22
C LEU A 103 -19.85 8.19 11.13
N PRO A 104 -18.76 8.97 10.96
CA PRO A 104 -18.89 10.40 10.75
C PRO A 104 -19.54 10.72 9.39
N GLU A 105 -20.38 11.75 9.34
CA GLU A 105 -21.05 12.22 8.11
C GLU A 105 -20.05 12.52 6.99
N ALA A 106 -18.90 13.10 7.35
CA ALA A 106 -17.84 13.42 6.41
C ALA A 106 -17.02 12.16 6.10
N ALA A 107 -17.42 11.41 5.09
CA ALA A 107 -16.70 10.25 4.59
C ALA A 107 -16.08 10.50 3.20
N ALA A 108 -14.86 9.99 2.99
CA ALA A 108 -14.24 9.91 1.66
C ALA A 108 -13.55 8.56 1.46
N VAL A 109 -13.60 8.05 0.22
CA VAL A 109 -12.98 6.78 -0.21
C VAL A 109 -12.04 7.05 -1.37
N THR A 110 -10.78 6.62 -1.28
CA THR A 110 -9.90 6.62 -2.44
C THR A 110 -10.03 5.35 -3.27
N HIS A 111 -9.92 5.49 -4.58
CA HIS A 111 -9.69 4.37 -5.51
C HIS A 111 -8.32 4.52 -6.20
N PRO A 112 -7.70 3.43 -6.68
CA PRO A 112 -6.47 3.52 -7.46
C PRO A 112 -6.61 4.43 -8.68
N ALA A 113 -5.72 5.41 -8.83
CA ALA A 113 -5.77 6.44 -9.88
C ALA A 113 -5.53 5.91 -11.31
N HIS A 114 -5.24 4.62 -11.47
CA HIS A 114 -5.10 3.94 -12.76
C HIS A 114 -6.36 3.12 -13.16
N TRP A 115 -7.40 3.09 -12.31
CA TRP A 115 -8.64 2.39 -12.63
C TRP A 115 -9.43 3.09 -13.75
N GLY A 116 -9.99 2.30 -14.66
CA GLY A 116 -10.86 2.80 -15.72
C GLY A 116 -12.25 3.21 -15.19
N PRO A 117 -12.99 4.10 -15.91
CA PRO A 117 -14.28 4.63 -15.45
C PRO A 117 -15.33 3.59 -15.07
N ALA A 118 -15.32 2.40 -15.69
CA ALA A 118 -16.22 1.31 -15.36
C ALA A 118 -16.02 0.75 -13.94
N ALA A 119 -14.76 0.62 -13.49
CA ALA A 119 -14.44 0.17 -12.13
C ALA A 119 -14.80 1.23 -11.08
N VAL A 120 -14.46 2.49 -11.36
CA VAL A 120 -14.80 3.63 -10.50
C VAL A 120 -16.33 3.80 -10.37
N GLY A 121 -17.06 3.72 -11.48
CA GLY A 121 -18.52 3.78 -11.51
C GLY A 121 -19.20 2.60 -10.79
N ALA A 122 -18.65 1.39 -10.94
CA ALA A 122 -19.13 0.22 -10.22
C ALA A 122 -18.95 0.35 -8.70
N LEU A 123 -17.78 0.83 -8.25
CA LEU A 123 -17.53 1.13 -6.83
C LEU A 123 -18.45 2.24 -6.33
N ASN A 124 -18.60 3.35 -7.06
CA ASN A 124 -19.48 4.46 -6.69
C ASN A 124 -20.93 3.98 -6.47
N ALA A 125 -21.46 3.19 -7.40
CA ALA A 125 -22.80 2.63 -7.32
C ALA A 125 -22.95 1.57 -6.21
N ALA A 126 -21.86 0.95 -5.74
CA ALA A 126 -21.88 0.06 -4.59
C ALA A 126 -21.83 0.83 -3.27
N LEU A 127 -20.99 1.86 -3.18
CA LEU A 127 -20.92 2.78 -2.04
C LEU A 127 -22.24 3.51 -1.81
N SER A 128 -22.93 3.96 -2.86
CA SER A 128 -24.24 4.63 -2.73
C SER A 128 -25.39 3.70 -2.30
N ARG A 129 -25.14 2.39 -2.13
CA ARG A 129 -26.08 1.41 -1.55
C ARG A 129 -25.78 1.08 -0.08
N VAL A 130 -24.68 1.60 0.47
CA VAL A 130 -24.36 1.51 1.90
C VAL A 130 -25.29 2.48 2.65
N PRO A 131 -26.13 2.02 3.60
CA PRO A 131 -27.07 2.90 4.33
C PRO A 131 -26.40 4.11 4.99
N GLU A 132 -25.21 3.90 5.54
CA GLU A 132 -24.38 4.90 6.21
C GLU A 132 -23.86 6.00 5.26
N TRP A 133 -23.91 5.77 3.94
CA TRP A 133 -23.46 6.68 2.88
C TRP A 133 -24.55 6.97 1.83
N SER A 134 -25.82 6.65 2.10
CA SER A 134 -26.92 6.81 1.14
C SER A 134 -27.59 8.19 1.12
N GLY A 135 -27.18 9.09 2.02
CA GLY A 135 -27.64 10.50 2.09
C GLY A 135 -26.77 11.42 1.23
N ASP A 136 -25.94 12.25 1.87
CA ASP A 136 -24.97 13.16 1.23
C ASP A 136 -23.89 12.45 0.37
N GLY A 137 -23.87 11.12 0.39
CA GLY A 137 -22.89 10.28 -0.31
C GLY A 137 -21.61 10.05 0.51
N VAL A 138 -20.64 9.43 -0.16
CA VAL A 138 -19.24 9.34 0.28
C VAL A 138 -18.37 9.85 -0.84
N ALA A 139 -17.43 10.76 -0.55
CA ALA A 139 -16.63 11.39 -1.58
C ALA A 139 -15.62 10.39 -2.18
N LEU A 140 -15.90 9.91 -3.38
CA LEU A 140 -15.02 9.00 -4.13
C LEU A 140 -14.00 9.81 -4.95
N LEU A 141 -12.70 9.60 -4.70
CA LEU A 141 -11.62 10.32 -5.39
C LEU A 141 -10.42 9.41 -5.73
N PRO A 142 -9.51 9.82 -6.64
CA PRO A 142 -8.27 9.10 -6.87
C PRO A 142 -7.36 9.13 -5.63
N ASP A 143 -6.68 8.02 -5.37
CA ASP A 143 -5.63 7.91 -4.35
C ASP A 143 -4.48 8.90 -4.58
N SER A 144 -4.17 9.21 -5.84
CA SER A 144 -3.20 10.25 -6.21
C SER A 144 -3.62 11.65 -5.75
N THR A 145 -4.87 12.05 -6.00
CA THR A 145 -5.43 13.33 -5.55
C THR A 145 -5.45 13.42 -4.03
N ALA A 146 -5.89 12.35 -3.35
CA ALA A 146 -5.88 12.29 -1.89
C ALA A 146 -4.45 12.39 -1.33
N ALA A 147 -3.50 11.64 -1.89
CA ALA A 147 -2.10 11.67 -1.49
C ALA A 147 -1.49 13.08 -1.60
N LEU A 148 -1.82 13.81 -2.68
CA LEU A 148 -1.38 15.19 -2.87
C LEU A 148 -2.01 16.14 -1.83
N THR A 149 -3.31 15.99 -1.49
CA THR A 149 -3.95 16.73 -0.40
C THR A 149 -3.25 16.50 0.96
N ALA A 150 -2.87 15.27 1.27
CA ALA A 150 -2.12 14.96 2.50
C ALA A 150 -0.71 15.57 2.48
N LEU A 151 0.04 15.37 1.40
CA LEU A 151 1.40 15.88 1.25
C LEU A 151 1.45 17.41 1.26
N GLN A 152 0.50 18.09 0.61
CA GLN A 152 0.34 19.55 0.67
C GLN A 152 0.15 20.03 2.11
N SER A 153 -0.63 19.29 2.92
CA SER A 153 -0.89 19.65 4.32
C SER A 153 0.32 19.38 5.24
N ASN A 154 1.08 18.31 4.99
CA ASN A 154 2.29 17.94 5.74
C ASN A 154 3.08 16.87 4.95
N PRO A 155 4.35 17.10 4.56
CA PRO A 155 5.27 18.18 4.98
C PRO A 155 5.19 19.47 4.13
N GLY A 156 4.29 19.52 3.14
CA GLY A 156 4.24 20.55 2.12
C GLY A 156 4.74 20.04 0.76
N LEU A 157 4.32 20.72 -0.31
CA LEU A 157 4.74 20.48 -1.69
C LEU A 157 5.16 21.81 -2.35
N PRO A 158 5.97 21.78 -3.43
CA PRO A 158 6.13 22.94 -4.31
C PRO A 158 4.78 23.47 -4.80
N THR A 159 4.72 24.76 -5.15
CA THR A 159 3.51 25.43 -5.66
C THR A 159 3.60 25.84 -7.14
N ARG A 160 4.69 25.47 -7.83
CA ARG A 160 4.92 25.68 -9.27
C ARG A 160 5.78 24.57 -9.85
N GLY A 161 5.62 24.30 -11.14
CA GLY A 161 6.33 23.24 -11.87
C GLY A 161 5.68 21.87 -11.70
N VAL A 162 6.23 20.85 -12.36
CA VAL A 162 5.64 19.50 -12.35
C VAL A 162 6.14 18.70 -11.15
N ILE A 163 5.23 18.01 -10.46
CA ILE A 163 5.55 17.02 -9.43
C ILE A 163 5.26 15.62 -9.99
N ALA A 164 6.20 14.69 -9.80
CA ALA A 164 5.99 13.28 -10.10
C ALA A 164 5.56 12.53 -8.83
N LEU A 165 4.27 12.19 -8.72
CA LEU A 165 3.75 11.34 -7.65
C LEU A 165 3.93 9.86 -8.04
N CYS A 166 4.70 9.14 -7.23
CA CYS A 166 4.95 7.71 -7.34
C CYS A 166 4.27 6.98 -6.16
N ASP A 167 3.16 6.30 -6.42
CA ASP A 167 2.55 5.35 -5.50
C ASP A 167 3.19 3.97 -5.68
N PHE A 168 3.92 3.50 -4.67
CA PHE A 168 4.57 2.20 -4.67
C PHE A 168 3.65 1.14 -4.01
N GLY A 169 2.68 0.67 -4.79
CA GLY A 169 1.72 -0.37 -4.39
C GLY A 169 2.29 -1.79 -4.36
N GLY A 170 1.52 -2.72 -3.78
CA GLY A 170 1.92 -4.13 -3.69
C GLY A 170 1.85 -4.86 -5.04
N THR A 171 0.82 -4.63 -5.84
CA THR A 171 0.59 -5.26 -7.17
C THR A 171 1.09 -4.40 -8.35
N GLY A 172 1.84 -3.33 -8.09
CA GLY A 172 2.39 -2.43 -9.11
C GLY A 172 2.58 -1.01 -8.58
N THR A 173 3.41 -0.24 -9.29
CA THR A 173 3.70 1.17 -8.99
C THR A 173 2.90 2.07 -9.93
N SER A 174 2.33 3.17 -9.42
CA SER A 174 1.51 4.12 -10.18
C SER A 174 2.22 5.49 -10.26
N LEU A 175 2.44 6.02 -11.47
CA LEU A 175 3.05 7.32 -11.71
C LEU A 175 2.00 8.33 -12.19
N THR A 176 1.81 9.41 -11.42
CA THR A 176 0.98 10.57 -11.81
C THR A 176 1.87 11.80 -11.93
N LEU A 177 1.87 12.47 -13.08
CA LEU A 177 2.55 13.75 -13.27
C LEU A 177 1.52 14.87 -13.08
N VAL A 178 1.74 15.81 -12.16
CA VAL A 178 0.78 16.89 -11.83
C VAL A 178 1.42 18.27 -11.88
N ASP A 179 0.67 19.28 -12.29
CA ASP A 179 1.08 20.69 -12.12
C ASP A 179 0.87 21.12 -10.66
N ALA A 180 1.92 21.56 -10.00
CA ALA A 180 1.92 22.04 -8.63
C ALA A 180 1.04 23.29 -8.37
N ALA A 181 0.65 24.03 -9.40
CA ALA A 181 -0.24 25.19 -9.25
C ALA A 181 -1.69 24.83 -8.86
N GLY A 182 -2.15 23.61 -9.18
CA GLY A 182 -3.51 23.15 -8.90
C GLY A 182 -3.69 21.63 -8.74
N TYR A 183 -2.58 20.89 -8.62
CA TYR A 183 -2.47 19.43 -8.53
C TYR A 183 -3.22 18.65 -9.62
N GLN A 184 -3.45 19.27 -10.79
CA GLN A 184 -4.12 18.65 -11.92
C GLN A 184 -3.18 17.70 -12.67
N PRO A 185 -3.62 16.48 -13.03
CA PRO A 185 -2.83 15.57 -13.86
C PRO A 185 -2.50 16.17 -15.23
N VAL A 186 -1.20 16.24 -15.55
CA VAL A 186 -0.68 16.63 -16.87
C VAL A 186 -0.98 15.55 -17.92
N ALA A 187 -1.08 14.30 -17.47
CA ALA A 187 -1.38 13.12 -18.30
C ALA A 187 -2.10 12.05 -17.47
N PRO A 188 -2.78 11.06 -18.11
CA PRO A 188 -3.34 9.92 -17.41
C PRO A 188 -2.30 9.14 -16.60
N THR A 189 -2.69 8.63 -15.43
CA THR A 189 -1.85 7.84 -14.53
C THR A 189 -1.23 6.63 -15.23
N LEU A 190 0.10 6.53 -15.22
CA LEU A 190 0.83 5.40 -15.80
C LEU A 190 1.03 4.31 -14.74
N ARG A 191 0.41 3.14 -14.94
CA ARG A 191 0.61 1.94 -14.11
C ARG A 191 1.78 1.12 -14.63
N HIS A 192 2.75 0.84 -13.77
CA HIS A 192 3.88 -0.05 -14.03
C HIS A 192 3.79 -1.30 -13.15
N THR A 193 3.71 -2.48 -13.78
CA THR A 193 3.57 -3.77 -13.07
C THR A 193 4.89 -4.34 -12.59
N ASP A 194 6.00 -4.00 -13.26
CA ASP A 194 7.24 -4.76 -13.18
C ASP A 194 8.17 -4.27 -12.05
N PHE A 195 7.72 -3.23 -11.33
CA PHE A 195 8.22 -2.85 -10.01
C PHE A 195 7.04 -2.77 -9.03
N SER A 196 7.03 -3.64 -8.02
CA SER A 196 5.90 -3.81 -7.10
C SER A 196 6.31 -4.45 -5.78
N GLY A 197 5.53 -4.22 -4.72
CA GLY A 197 5.79 -4.85 -3.41
C GLY A 197 5.80 -6.39 -3.42
N ASP A 198 5.02 -7.02 -4.30
CA ASP A 198 4.99 -8.47 -4.52
C ASP A 198 6.22 -8.98 -5.29
N LEU A 199 6.71 -8.23 -6.28
CA LEU A 199 7.93 -8.59 -7.02
C LEU A 199 9.19 -8.41 -6.17
N ILE A 200 9.20 -7.47 -5.23
CA ILE A 200 10.26 -7.35 -4.22
C ILE A 200 10.27 -8.59 -3.29
N ASP A 201 9.09 -9.07 -2.87
CA ASP A 201 9.00 -10.31 -2.08
C ASP A 201 9.49 -11.52 -2.88
N GLN A 202 9.20 -11.56 -4.18
CA GLN A 202 9.68 -12.60 -5.10
C GLN A 202 11.19 -12.53 -5.34
N ALA A 203 11.79 -11.34 -5.40
CA ALA A 203 13.24 -11.16 -5.53
C ALA A 203 13.98 -11.65 -4.27
N LEU A 204 13.50 -11.29 -3.08
CA LEU A 204 14.01 -11.84 -1.81
C LEU A 204 13.81 -13.37 -1.74
N LEU A 205 12.66 -13.88 -2.17
CA LEU A 205 12.40 -15.32 -2.20
C LEU A 205 13.38 -16.06 -3.12
N ALA A 206 13.63 -15.53 -4.31
CA ALA A 206 14.60 -16.10 -5.25
C ALA A 206 16.03 -16.11 -4.66
N ARG A 207 16.42 -15.03 -3.96
CA ARG A 207 17.71 -14.96 -3.23
C ARG A 207 17.80 -16.06 -2.16
N VAL A 208 16.82 -16.12 -1.24
CA VAL A 208 16.76 -17.12 -0.16
C VAL A 208 16.81 -18.54 -0.72
N MET A 209 16.06 -18.84 -1.78
CA MET A 209 16.08 -20.16 -2.42
C MET A 209 17.46 -20.47 -3.03
N ALA A 210 18.12 -19.51 -3.68
CA ALA A 210 19.46 -19.72 -4.23
C ALA A 210 20.52 -19.99 -3.14
N ASP A 211 20.47 -19.27 -2.02
CA ASP A 211 21.37 -19.50 -0.88
C ASP A 211 21.16 -20.88 -0.23
N LEU A 212 19.90 -21.30 -0.06
CA LEU A 212 19.56 -22.63 0.47
C LEU A 212 19.96 -23.76 -0.50
N SER A 213 19.78 -23.59 -1.81
CA SER A 213 20.27 -24.55 -2.81
C SER A 213 21.80 -24.60 -2.87
N ALA A 214 22.50 -23.46 -2.71
CA ALA A 214 23.96 -23.42 -2.64
C ALA A 214 24.51 -24.11 -1.36
N ALA A 215 23.75 -24.05 -0.25
CA ALA A 215 24.02 -24.81 0.96
C ALA A 215 23.66 -26.32 0.85
N GLY A 216 23.19 -26.79 -0.32
CA GLY A 216 22.79 -28.18 -0.56
C GLY A 216 21.55 -28.61 0.23
N SER A 217 20.73 -27.67 0.70
CA SER A 217 19.79 -27.93 1.79
C SER A 217 18.32 -28.12 1.37
N VAL A 218 17.98 -27.98 0.08
CA VAL A 218 16.59 -28.08 -0.42
C VAL A 218 16.54 -28.74 -1.81
N ASP A 219 15.67 -29.74 -1.96
CA ASP A 219 15.13 -30.18 -3.26
C ASP A 219 13.73 -29.56 -3.46
N THR A 220 13.52 -28.90 -4.59
CA THR A 220 12.28 -28.17 -4.92
C THR A 220 11.29 -28.96 -5.77
N SER A 221 11.55 -30.25 -6.05
CA SER A 221 10.79 -31.07 -7.00
C SER A 221 9.40 -31.54 -6.54
N ALA A 222 9.10 -31.48 -5.24
CA ALA A 222 7.89 -32.09 -4.65
C ALA A 222 6.70 -31.12 -4.47
N THR A 223 5.47 -31.60 -4.67
CA THR A 223 4.22 -30.81 -4.53
C THR A 223 4.02 -30.19 -3.13
N SER A 224 4.60 -30.80 -2.09
CA SER A 224 4.64 -30.26 -0.72
C SER A 224 5.40 -28.93 -0.59
N ALA A 225 6.17 -28.55 -1.61
CA ALA A 225 6.80 -27.25 -1.72
C ALA A 225 5.78 -26.10 -1.86
N ILE A 226 4.61 -26.28 -2.48
CA ILE A 226 3.70 -25.15 -2.83
C ILE A 226 3.21 -24.39 -1.58
N GLY A 227 2.68 -25.10 -0.58
CA GLY A 227 2.25 -24.48 0.68
C GLY A 227 3.42 -23.90 1.49
N SER A 228 4.59 -24.53 1.39
CA SER A 228 5.81 -24.14 2.09
C SER A 228 6.45 -22.88 1.49
N LEU A 229 6.50 -22.79 0.15
CA LEU A 229 6.89 -21.62 -0.63
C LEU A 229 5.93 -20.45 -0.40
N THR A 230 4.63 -20.73 -0.21
CA THR A 230 3.63 -19.70 0.14
C THR A 230 3.90 -19.12 1.52
N ARG A 231 4.19 -19.95 2.54
CA ARG A 231 4.64 -19.48 3.87
C ARG A 231 5.96 -18.71 3.78
N LEU A 232 6.91 -19.20 2.97
CA LEU A 232 8.23 -18.59 2.78
C LEU A 232 8.13 -17.21 2.13
N ARG A 233 7.31 -17.04 1.08
CA ARG A 233 7.00 -15.72 0.48
C ARG A 233 6.38 -14.75 1.50
N GLY A 234 5.51 -15.26 2.36
CA GLY A 234 4.96 -14.50 3.49
C GLY A 234 6.02 -14.12 4.54
N ALA A 235 7.08 -14.90 4.71
CA ALA A 235 8.23 -14.56 5.54
C ALA A 235 9.16 -13.53 4.86
N CYS A 236 9.41 -13.65 3.55
CA CYS A 236 10.12 -12.64 2.75
C CYS A 236 9.44 -11.27 2.84
N ARG A 237 8.10 -11.23 2.82
CA ARG A 237 7.31 -10.01 3.03
C ARG A 237 7.59 -9.34 4.38
N ARG A 238 7.52 -10.11 5.47
CA ARG A 238 7.84 -9.60 6.81
C ARG A 238 9.29 -9.14 6.91
N ALA A 239 10.23 -9.87 6.30
CA ALA A 239 11.63 -9.47 6.26
C ALA A 239 11.85 -8.14 5.51
N LYS A 240 11.22 -7.95 4.34
CA LYS A 240 11.21 -6.66 3.60
C LYS A 240 10.65 -5.51 4.44
N GLU A 241 9.51 -5.75 5.07
CA GLU A 241 8.81 -4.77 5.91
C GLU A 241 9.65 -4.39 7.15
N GLU A 242 10.36 -5.36 7.76
CA GLU A 242 11.29 -5.11 8.86
C GLU A 242 12.56 -4.38 8.41
N LEU A 243 13.22 -4.84 7.33
CA LEU A 243 14.44 -4.25 6.75
C LEU A 243 14.26 -2.81 6.24
N SER A 244 13.02 -2.39 6.03
CA SER A 244 12.69 -0.98 5.78
C SER A 244 13.01 -0.08 6.99
N SER A 245 13.05 -0.65 8.20
CA SER A 245 13.42 0.01 9.45
C SER A 245 14.75 -0.48 10.04
N THR A 246 15.01 -1.79 10.09
CA THR A 246 16.23 -2.42 10.60
C THR A 246 17.27 -2.64 9.49
N THR A 247 18.55 -2.83 9.86
CA THR A 247 19.62 -3.12 8.88
C THR A 247 19.81 -4.61 8.59
N ALA A 248 19.29 -5.48 9.46
CA ALA A 248 19.30 -6.94 9.31
C ALA A 248 18.14 -7.57 10.09
N THR A 249 17.66 -8.72 9.60
CA THR A 249 16.62 -9.57 10.20
C THR A 249 16.99 -11.05 10.06
N ARG A 250 16.19 -11.94 10.67
CA ARG A 250 16.23 -13.40 10.43
C ARG A 250 14.89 -13.87 9.88
N LEU A 251 14.96 -14.60 8.77
CA LEU A 251 13.84 -15.25 8.13
C LEU A 251 13.94 -16.75 8.43
N THR A 252 13.06 -17.26 9.30
CA THR A 252 12.93 -18.69 9.52
C THR A 252 12.29 -19.33 8.28
N ALA A 253 13.06 -20.15 7.56
CA ALA A 253 12.62 -20.87 6.38
C ALA A 253 12.18 -22.29 6.77
N GLU A 254 10.96 -22.66 6.37
CA GLU A 254 10.35 -23.97 6.63
C GLU A 254 9.92 -24.62 5.31
N LEU A 255 10.78 -25.50 4.79
CA LEU A 255 10.64 -26.17 3.49
C LEU A 255 10.67 -27.70 3.67
N PRO A 256 10.22 -28.49 2.68
CA PRO A 256 10.38 -29.95 2.74
C PRO A 256 11.86 -30.32 2.92
N GLY A 257 12.17 -31.03 4.01
CA GLY A 257 13.54 -31.41 4.37
C GLY A 257 14.40 -30.33 5.05
N TYR A 258 13.95 -29.08 5.16
CA TYR A 258 14.74 -27.99 5.75
C TYR A 258 13.97 -27.12 6.76
N ARG A 259 14.61 -26.86 7.90
CA ARG A 259 14.18 -25.85 8.87
C ARG A 259 15.38 -25.10 9.43
N GLY A 260 15.43 -23.79 9.25
CA GLY A 260 16.54 -22.96 9.75
C GLY A 260 16.32 -21.47 9.54
N ASP A 261 17.11 -20.64 10.24
CA ASP A 261 17.10 -19.19 10.09
C ASP A 261 18.06 -18.74 8.98
N VAL A 262 17.54 -18.07 7.97
CA VAL A 262 18.32 -17.34 6.96
C VAL A 262 18.46 -15.89 7.42
N ARG A 263 19.70 -15.42 7.62
CA ARG A 263 19.96 -14.00 7.88
C ARG A 263 19.76 -13.20 6.59
N LEU A 264 19.08 -12.06 6.67
CA LEU A 264 18.97 -11.10 5.58
C LEU A 264 19.38 -9.71 6.06
N THR A 265 19.95 -8.92 5.17
CA THR A 265 20.38 -7.53 5.40
C THR A 265 19.74 -6.56 4.41
N ARG A 266 19.73 -5.27 4.76
CA ARG A 266 19.22 -4.23 3.85
C ARG A 266 19.99 -4.20 2.54
N THR A 267 21.32 -4.37 2.57
CA THR A 267 22.16 -4.43 1.36
C THR A 267 21.75 -5.55 0.40
N GLU A 268 21.30 -6.70 0.91
CA GLU A 268 20.85 -7.83 0.07
C GLU A 268 19.46 -7.58 -0.54
N LEU A 269 18.58 -6.86 0.18
CA LEU A 269 17.33 -6.34 -0.37
C LEU A 269 17.59 -5.29 -1.46
N ASP A 270 18.48 -4.33 -1.18
CA ASP A 270 18.84 -3.25 -2.10
C ASP A 270 19.49 -3.78 -3.38
N GLU A 271 20.34 -4.81 -3.27
CA GLU A 271 20.90 -5.58 -4.39
C GLU A 271 19.78 -6.26 -5.21
N ALA A 272 18.91 -7.02 -4.54
CA ALA A 272 17.86 -7.81 -5.19
C ALA A 272 16.84 -6.95 -5.98
N ILE A 273 16.68 -5.67 -5.64
CA ILE A 273 15.70 -4.78 -6.30
C ILE A 273 16.31 -3.71 -7.21
N ARG A 274 17.65 -3.59 -7.28
CA ARG A 274 18.32 -2.50 -8.01
C ARG A 274 17.93 -2.44 -9.49
N GLN A 275 17.94 -3.58 -10.19
CA GLN A 275 17.63 -3.62 -11.63
C GLN A 275 16.15 -3.32 -11.93
N PRO A 276 15.16 -3.91 -11.23
CA PRO A 276 13.76 -3.49 -11.33
C PRO A 276 13.54 -2.00 -11.02
N LEU A 277 14.17 -1.46 -9.97
CA LEU A 277 14.05 -0.05 -9.59
C LEU A 277 14.65 0.88 -10.66
N ALA A 278 15.80 0.54 -11.25
CA ALA A 278 16.37 1.28 -12.37
C ALA A 278 15.45 1.27 -13.61
N GLY A 279 14.71 0.18 -13.84
CA GLY A 279 13.65 0.12 -14.85
C GLY A 279 12.51 1.13 -14.61
N PHE A 280 12.09 1.30 -13.35
CA PHE A 280 11.11 2.31 -12.98
C PHE A 280 11.64 3.75 -13.14
N ILE A 281 12.92 4.00 -12.83
CA ILE A 281 13.56 5.32 -13.09
C ILE A 281 13.54 5.65 -14.59
N ALA A 282 13.86 4.69 -15.46
CA ALA A 282 13.79 4.87 -16.91
C ALA A 282 12.36 5.18 -17.39
N LEU A 283 11.34 4.54 -16.81
CA LEU A 283 9.93 4.81 -17.09
C LEU A 283 9.50 6.23 -16.65
N ILE A 284 10.03 6.76 -15.53
CA ILE A 284 9.82 8.17 -15.17
C ILE A 284 10.41 9.09 -16.25
N GLN A 285 11.66 8.85 -16.65
CA GLN A 285 12.35 9.68 -17.67
C GLN A 285 11.59 9.65 -19.02
N GLU A 286 11.13 8.47 -19.45
CA GLU A 286 10.32 8.30 -20.66
C GLU A 286 8.97 9.04 -20.54
N ALA A 287 8.32 9.01 -19.36
CA ALA A 287 7.07 9.72 -19.12
C ALA A 287 7.24 11.24 -19.10
N LEU A 288 8.36 11.77 -18.59
CA LEU A 288 8.70 13.19 -18.68
C LEU A 288 8.91 13.61 -20.15
N GLN A 289 9.72 12.85 -20.88
CA GLN A 289 10.01 13.10 -22.29
C GLN A 289 8.75 13.06 -23.17
N ARG A 290 7.88 12.05 -22.99
CA ARG A 290 6.61 11.92 -23.72
C ARG A 290 5.65 13.10 -23.52
N ASN A 291 5.74 13.81 -22.39
CA ASN A 291 4.91 14.97 -22.07
C ASN A 291 5.65 16.32 -22.25
N GLY A 292 6.86 16.31 -22.83
CA GLY A 292 7.66 17.52 -23.05
C GLY A 292 8.23 18.18 -21.78
N ILE A 293 8.13 17.50 -20.63
CA ILE A 293 8.56 18.03 -19.33
C ILE A 293 10.08 17.90 -19.24
N ARG A 294 10.77 19.03 -19.10
CA ARG A 294 12.24 19.08 -19.03
C ARG A 294 12.79 18.81 -17.63
N GLU A 295 12.10 19.32 -16.62
CA GLU A 295 12.54 19.32 -15.21
C GLU A 295 11.35 19.09 -14.29
N LEU A 296 11.59 18.46 -13.14
CA LEU A 296 10.62 18.30 -12.05
C LEU A 296 10.89 19.35 -10.96
N ALA A 297 9.84 19.79 -10.28
CA ALA A 297 9.95 20.59 -9.05
C ALA A 297 10.22 19.69 -7.82
N ALA A 298 9.61 18.49 -7.80
CA ALA A 298 9.83 17.46 -6.79
C ALA A 298 9.35 16.09 -7.29
N VAL A 299 9.75 15.04 -6.57
CA VAL A 299 9.11 13.71 -6.60
C VAL A 299 8.36 13.54 -5.30
N ALA A 300 7.11 13.08 -5.35
CA ALA A 300 6.36 12.66 -4.18
C ALA A 300 6.30 11.12 -4.14
N SER A 301 6.60 10.50 -3.01
CA SER A 301 6.56 9.03 -2.85
C SER A 301 5.59 8.58 -1.78
N VAL A 302 4.65 7.71 -2.16
CA VAL A 302 3.57 7.19 -1.29
C VAL A 302 3.39 5.68 -1.50
N GLY A 303 2.42 5.09 -0.79
CA GLY A 303 2.18 3.64 -0.83
C GLY A 303 3.10 2.86 0.12
N GLY A 304 2.93 1.54 0.16
CA GLY A 304 3.69 0.68 1.07
C GLY A 304 5.17 0.58 0.72
N GLY A 305 5.51 0.56 -0.58
CA GLY A 305 6.88 0.45 -1.05
C GLY A 305 7.75 1.67 -0.76
N ALA A 306 7.18 2.87 -0.66
CA ALA A 306 7.94 4.10 -0.34
C ALA A 306 8.59 4.08 1.06
N GLY A 307 8.25 3.11 1.92
CA GLY A 307 8.98 2.86 3.16
C GLY A 307 10.37 2.22 2.98
N VAL A 308 10.66 1.61 1.81
CA VAL A 308 11.95 0.93 1.55
C VAL A 308 13.03 1.97 1.22
N PRO A 309 14.10 2.12 2.04
CA PRO A 309 15.00 3.28 1.95
C PRO A 309 15.69 3.51 0.60
N VAL A 310 16.12 2.44 -0.08
CA VAL A 310 16.82 2.55 -1.38
C VAL A 310 15.97 3.15 -2.49
N ILE A 311 14.64 3.09 -2.39
CA ILE A 311 13.75 3.75 -3.36
C ILE A 311 13.91 5.27 -3.25
N THR A 312 13.91 5.80 -2.03
CA THR A 312 14.10 7.24 -1.77
C THR A 312 15.50 7.72 -2.17
N THR A 313 16.56 6.95 -1.89
CA THR A 313 17.92 7.33 -2.32
C THR A 313 18.07 7.29 -3.84
N THR A 314 17.61 6.21 -4.49
CA THR A 314 17.72 6.04 -5.95
C THR A 314 16.95 7.12 -6.71
N LEU A 315 15.73 7.47 -6.27
CA LEU A 315 14.96 8.59 -6.83
C LEU A 315 15.73 9.92 -6.71
N SER A 316 16.29 10.22 -5.53
CA SER A 316 17.06 11.44 -5.27
C SER A 316 18.32 11.52 -6.15
N GLU A 317 19.09 10.43 -6.22
CA GLU A 317 20.33 10.34 -7.00
C GLU A 317 20.12 10.51 -8.52
N HIS A 318 19.07 9.89 -9.07
CA HIS A 318 18.83 9.85 -10.51
C HIS A 318 18.01 11.04 -11.03
N LEU A 319 17.07 11.57 -10.23
CA LEU A 319 16.18 12.65 -10.64
C LEU A 319 16.64 14.02 -10.11
N ARG A 320 17.54 14.06 -9.11
CA ARG A 320 18.22 15.26 -8.58
C ARG A 320 17.28 16.37 -8.09
N VAL A 321 16.08 15.99 -7.65
CA VAL A 321 15.04 16.87 -7.11
C VAL A 321 14.61 16.37 -5.73
N PRO A 322 13.99 17.20 -4.87
CA PRO A 322 13.51 16.77 -3.56
C PRO A 322 12.56 15.59 -3.68
N VAL A 323 12.82 14.52 -2.90
CA VAL A 323 11.90 13.39 -2.73
C VAL A 323 11.10 13.62 -1.44
N ILE A 324 9.80 13.82 -1.59
CA ILE A 324 8.88 14.19 -0.53
C ILE A 324 8.03 12.98 -0.15
N THR A 325 8.05 12.59 1.12
CA THR A 325 7.32 11.44 1.64
C THR A 325 6.76 11.73 3.03
N THR A 326 5.77 10.95 3.47
CA THR A 326 5.24 11.05 4.84
C THR A 326 5.88 9.99 5.74
N PRO A 327 5.88 10.15 7.09
CA PRO A 327 6.37 9.13 8.01
C PRO A 327 5.59 7.79 7.99
N ARG A 328 4.45 7.72 7.30
CA ARG A 328 3.63 6.52 7.12
C ARG A 328 3.09 6.51 5.68
N PRO A 329 3.92 6.22 4.66
CA PRO A 329 3.55 6.45 3.28
C PRO A 329 2.37 5.58 2.82
N TYR A 330 2.20 4.41 3.45
CA TYR A 330 1.06 3.49 3.32
C TYR A 330 -0.29 4.03 3.83
N MET A 331 -0.30 5.18 4.52
CA MET A 331 -1.50 5.85 5.04
C MET A 331 -1.84 7.14 4.28
N THR A 332 -0.94 7.66 3.43
CA THR A 332 -1.03 9.02 2.87
C THR A 332 -2.34 9.29 2.13
N ALA A 333 -2.84 8.34 1.34
CA ALA A 333 -4.11 8.45 0.65
C ALA A 333 -5.33 8.45 1.61
N ALA A 334 -5.32 7.64 2.67
CA ALA A 334 -6.39 7.63 3.68
C ALA A 334 -6.40 8.92 4.53
N ILE A 335 -5.21 9.42 4.91
CA ILE A 335 -5.07 10.74 5.56
C ILE A 335 -5.61 11.85 4.65
N GLY A 336 -5.28 11.80 3.36
CA GLY A 336 -5.73 12.76 2.36
C GLY A 336 -7.23 12.76 2.15
N ALA A 337 -7.85 11.58 2.12
CA ALA A 337 -9.30 11.42 2.10
C ALA A 337 -9.95 12.02 3.36
N ALA A 338 -9.39 11.77 4.56
CA ALA A 338 -9.92 12.33 5.80
C ALA A 338 -9.86 13.87 5.81
N LEU A 339 -8.73 14.45 5.36
CA LEU A 339 -8.56 15.89 5.21
C LEU A 339 -9.51 16.49 4.16
N GLN A 340 -9.76 15.79 3.06
CA GLN A 340 -10.69 16.25 2.03
C GLN A 340 -12.15 16.17 2.50
N ALA A 341 -12.52 15.13 3.26
CA ALA A 341 -13.84 14.99 3.85
C ALA A 341 -14.10 16.04 4.94
N ALA A 342 -13.13 16.31 5.81
CA ALA A 342 -13.23 17.32 6.89
C ALA A 342 -13.45 18.75 6.35
N ARG A 343 -12.90 19.06 5.16
CA ARG A 343 -13.16 20.33 4.44
C ARG A 343 -14.58 20.43 3.87
N GLY A 344 -15.34 19.34 3.83
CA GLY A 344 -16.63 19.23 3.17
C GLY A 344 -16.55 19.30 1.63
N PRO A 345 -17.70 19.37 0.94
CA PRO A 345 -17.74 19.80 -0.44
C PRO A 345 -17.16 21.21 -0.52
N ALA A 346 -16.06 21.39 -1.26
CA ALA A 346 -15.50 22.71 -1.47
C ALA A 346 -16.54 23.57 -2.22
N ASP A 347 -16.69 24.82 -1.78
CA ASP A 347 -17.44 25.83 -2.48
C ASP A 347 -16.71 26.16 -3.80
N ASN A 348 -16.98 25.34 -4.84
CA ASN A 348 -16.53 25.58 -6.22
C ASN A 348 -17.22 26.81 -6.85
N SER A 349 -17.96 27.56 -6.04
CA SER A 349 -18.31 28.98 -6.12
C SER A 349 -17.07 29.88 -6.28
N ALA A 350 -16.34 29.71 -7.39
CA ALA A 350 -15.27 30.60 -7.83
C ALA A 350 -15.84 32.01 -8.09
N THR A 351 -15.83 32.85 -7.05
CA THR A 351 -16.37 34.22 -7.00
C THR A 351 -17.66 34.37 -7.80
N ALA A 352 -18.66 33.56 -7.47
CA ALA A 352 -19.98 33.66 -8.06
C ALA A 352 -20.62 35.00 -7.66
N LEU A 353 -20.54 36.00 -8.55
CA LEU A 353 -21.25 37.27 -8.42
C LEU A 353 -22.72 36.98 -8.13
N ALA A 354 -23.18 37.38 -6.93
CA ALA A 354 -24.51 37.05 -6.46
C ALA A 354 -25.55 37.58 -7.46
N PRO A 355 -26.44 36.71 -8.01
CA PRO A 355 -27.47 37.17 -8.93
C PRO A 355 -28.42 38.10 -8.17
N VAL A 356 -28.45 39.37 -8.56
CA VAL A 356 -29.39 40.35 -8.00
C VAL A 356 -30.80 39.84 -8.28
N ALA A 357 -31.51 39.50 -7.21
CA ALA A 357 -32.84 38.90 -7.29
C ALA A 357 -33.88 39.95 -7.72
N THR A 358 -34.03 40.15 -9.02
CA THR A 358 -35.10 40.97 -9.61
C THR A 358 -36.45 40.36 -9.27
N GLN A 359 -37.11 40.85 -8.22
CA GLN A 359 -38.44 40.41 -7.81
C GLN A 359 -39.49 40.87 -8.82
N ALA A 360 -39.77 40.04 -9.83
CA ALA A 360 -40.94 40.16 -10.67
C ALA A 360 -42.19 39.75 -9.86
N GLY A 361 -42.84 40.72 -9.22
CA GLY A 361 -44.14 40.52 -8.56
C GLY A 361 -45.23 40.15 -9.57
N PRO A 362 -46.25 39.36 -9.17
CA PRO A 362 -47.33 38.94 -10.06
C PRO A 362 -48.23 40.13 -10.44
N ILE A 363 -48.63 40.18 -11.70
CA ILE A 363 -49.55 41.19 -12.23
C ILE A 363 -50.96 40.90 -11.70
N VAL A 364 -51.58 41.88 -11.03
CA VAL A 364 -53.00 41.88 -10.69
C VAL A 364 -53.64 43.18 -11.17
N ASP A 365 -54.84 43.07 -11.73
CA ASP A 365 -55.52 44.12 -12.49
C ASP A 365 -56.48 44.93 -11.60
N ALA A 366 -56.34 46.26 -11.57
CA ALA A 366 -57.21 47.16 -10.81
C ALA A 366 -57.16 48.61 -11.36
N THR A 367 -58.26 49.07 -11.96
CA THR A 367 -58.39 50.40 -12.55
C THR A 367 -58.87 51.45 -11.52
N THR A 368 -58.03 52.42 -11.14
CA THR A 368 -58.49 53.74 -10.62
C THR A 368 -57.45 54.84 -10.88
N MET A 369 -57.88 56.08 -11.11
CA MET A 369 -57.01 57.27 -11.14
C MET A 369 -56.86 57.92 -9.77
N ALA A 370 -55.67 58.43 -9.43
CA ALA A 370 -55.50 59.70 -8.73
C ALA A 370 -54.05 60.23 -8.84
N ASP A 371 -53.94 61.53 -9.03
CA ASP A 371 -52.73 62.35 -9.10
C ASP A 371 -51.98 62.43 -7.75
N ILE A 372 -50.64 62.36 -7.76
CA ILE A 372 -49.67 62.83 -6.74
C ILE A 372 -48.26 62.68 -7.34
N ALA A 373 -47.43 63.74 -7.23
CA ALA A 373 -46.04 63.75 -7.69
C ALA A 373 -45.04 63.63 -6.51
N PRO A 374 -43.86 63.01 -6.72
CA PRO A 374 -42.70 63.13 -5.83
C PRO A 374 -41.57 63.97 -6.44
N GLU A 375 -40.97 64.85 -5.63
CA GLU A 375 -39.72 65.57 -5.93
C GLU A 375 -38.47 64.75 -5.58
N ALA A 376 -37.31 65.30 -5.97
CA ALA A 376 -35.98 65.09 -5.39
C ALA A 376 -35.28 63.73 -5.59
N SER A 377 -34.32 63.73 -6.52
CA SER A 377 -33.07 62.95 -6.38
C SER A 377 -32.20 63.52 -5.24
N PRO A 378 -31.23 62.76 -4.72
CA PRO A 378 -29.89 62.90 -5.31
C PRO A 378 -29.13 61.57 -5.49
N GLU A 379 -28.10 61.60 -6.34
CA GLU A 379 -27.04 60.58 -6.37
C GLU A 379 -26.15 60.63 -5.12
N PRO A 380 -25.22 59.67 -4.97
CA PRO A 380 -23.83 60.12 -5.15
C PRO A 380 -22.88 59.16 -5.90
N ALA A 381 -22.06 59.79 -6.75
CA ALA A 381 -20.62 59.56 -6.95
C ALA A 381 -20.12 58.27 -7.63
N LEU A 382 -19.74 58.45 -8.90
CA LEU A 382 -18.72 57.65 -9.60
C LEU A 382 -17.30 58.03 -9.13
N ALA A 383 -16.40 57.05 -9.05
CA ALA A 383 -14.96 57.24 -9.11
C ALA A 383 -14.24 55.95 -9.53
N TRP A 384 -13.15 55.93 -10.30
CA TRP A 384 -12.62 56.75 -11.39
C TRP A 384 -11.18 56.22 -11.59
N SER A 385 -10.93 55.59 -12.74
CA SER A 385 -9.62 55.44 -13.40
C SER A 385 -9.92 54.76 -14.75
N GLU A 386 -9.83 55.41 -15.91
CA GLU A 386 -8.92 56.47 -16.39
C GLU A 386 -7.48 55.98 -16.54
N ALA A 387 -7.15 55.62 -17.78
CA ALA A 387 -5.82 55.56 -18.35
C ALA A 387 -6.00 55.80 -19.86
N ASP A 388 -5.36 56.84 -20.40
CA ASP A 388 -5.39 57.14 -21.83
C ASP A 388 -4.59 56.11 -22.64
N ASP A 389 -5.00 55.89 -23.89
CA ASP A 389 -4.06 55.68 -25.00
C ASP A 389 -4.72 56.13 -26.32
N ASP A 390 -4.38 57.33 -26.80
CA ASP A 390 -4.83 57.86 -28.10
C ASP A 390 -3.74 57.66 -29.15
N SER A 391 -4.03 56.88 -30.19
CA SER A 391 -3.46 57.17 -31.52
C SER A 391 -4.19 56.49 -32.70
N GLY A 392 -4.85 57.31 -33.52
CA GLY A 392 -4.59 57.28 -34.96
C GLY A 392 -5.38 56.32 -35.86
N ILE A 393 -6.70 56.53 -35.99
CA ILE A 393 -7.46 56.05 -37.16
C ILE A 393 -7.62 57.20 -38.19
N MET A 394 -7.01 57.05 -39.36
CA MET A 394 -7.22 57.95 -40.51
C MET A 394 -8.47 57.53 -41.31
N PRO A 395 -9.42 58.44 -41.63
CA PRO A 395 -10.71 58.07 -42.22
C PRO A 395 -10.66 57.95 -43.76
N LEU A 396 -11.29 56.90 -44.29
CA LEU A 396 -11.52 56.73 -45.74
C LEU A 396 -13.02 56.65 -46.10
N ARG A 397 -13.58 57.85 -46.25
CA ARG A 397 -14.55 58.30 -47.27
C ARG A 397 -15.83 57.45 -47.55
N THR A 398 -16.97 58.13 -47.47
CA THR A 398 -18.29 57.63 -47.84
C THR A 398 -18.44 57.25 -49.32
N GLY A 399 -19.26 56.23 -49.59
CA GLY A 399 -19.50 55.67 -50.93
C GLY A 399 -20.74 54.77 -51.01
N GLU A 400 -21.92 55.38 -50.83
CA GLU A 400 -23.21 55.05 -51.47
C GLU A 400 -23.48 53.60 -51.95
N TYR A 401 -24.35 52.86 -51.23
CA TYR A 401 -25.30 51.89 -51.81
C TYR A 401 -26.59 51.79 -50.95
N PRO A 402 -27.75 51.44 -51.53
CA PRO A 402 -29.06 51.66 -50.91
C PRO A 402 -29.56 50.53 -50.00
N ALA A 403 -30.51 50.86 -49.12
CA ALA A 403 -31.27 49.87 -48.37
C ALA A 403 -32.37 49.24 -49.24
N ALA A 404 -32.38 47.91 -49.37
CA ALA A 404 -33.46 47.17 -50.01
C ALA A 404 -33.69 45.79 -49.35
N THR A 405 -34.84 45.69 -48.69
CA THR A 405 -35.80 44.57 -48.67
C THR A 405 -35.28 43.12 -48.70
N SER A 406 -35.73 42.33 -47.71
CA SER A 406 -35.60 40.87 -47.64
C SER A 406 -35.99 40.16 -48.95
N GLY A 407 -35.06 39.43 -49.56
CA GLY A 407 -35.28 38.65 -50.78
C GLY A 407 -34.49 37.34 -50.75
N THR A 408 -35.18 36.21 -50.93
CA THR A 408 -34.61 34.87 -50.71
C THR A 408 -33.74 34.41 -51.89
N THR A 409 -32.42 34.50 -51.76
CA THR A 409 -31.49 33.68 -52.56
C THR A 409 -30.19 33.41 -51.81
N SER A 410 -29.93 32.14 -51.50
CA SER A 410 -28.69 31.68 -50.87
C SER A 410 -27.89 30.80 -51.83
N ALA A 411 -27.36 31.41 -52.90
CA ALA A 411 -26.37 30.80 -53.78
C ALA A 411 -24.99 30.73 -53.07
N ARG A 412 -24.91 30.00 -51.96
CA ARG A 412 -23.69 29.72 -51.21
C ARG A 412 -23.78 28.27 -50.70
N PRO A 413 -22.76 27.41 -50.94
CA PRO A 413 -22.82 26.03 -50.47
C PRO A 413 -22.90 26.00 -48.94
N GLN A 414 -23.79 25.18 -48.40
CA GLN A 414 -23.76 24.87 -46.97
C GLN A 414 -22.56 23.96 -46.69
N LEU A 415 -21.52 24.55 -46.11
CA LEU A 415 -20.41 23.81 -45.51
C LEU A 415 -20.92 23.18 -44.21
N THR A 416 -21.63 22.06 -44.35
CA THR A 416 -21.80 21.09 -43.27
C THR A 416 -20.41 20.58 -42.91
N PHE A 417 -19.86 21.05 -41.80
CA PHE A 417 -18.69 20.44 -41.19
C PHE A 417 -19.12 19.08 -40.64
N ASP A 418 -19.06 18.06 -41.48
CA ASP A 418 -19.02 16.68 -41.00
C ASP A 418 -17.82 16.58 -40.05
N ARG A 419 -18.07 16.17 -38.81
CA ARG A 419 -17.06 16.28 -37.74
C ARG A 419 -16.12 15.10 -37.89
N ASP A 420 -15.06 15.31 -38.67
CA ASP A 420 -14.00 14.35 -39.01
C ASP A 420 -13.96 13.19 -38.02
N GLN A 421 -14.58 12.08 -38.45
CA GLN A 421 -14.76 10.90 -37.64
C GLN A 421 -13.39 10.22 -37.53
N GLN A 422 -12.57 10.72 -36.61
CA GLN A 422 -11.21 10.24 -36.38
C GLN A 422 -11.27 8.72 -36.18
N HIS A 423 -10.85 7.99 -37.22
CA HIS A 423 -10.72 6.56 -37.16
C HIS A 423 -9.68 6.25 -36.08
N ILE A 424 -10.17 5.88 -34.90
CA ILE A 424 -9.34 5.29 -33.86
C ILE A 424 -8.85 3.98 -34.46
N ASP A 425 -7.62 4.03 -34.95
CA ASP A 425 -6.94 2.90 -35.59
C ASP A 425 -6.67 1.88 -34.48
N THR A 426 -7.65 1.02 -34.23
CA THR A 426 -7.69 0.04 -33.13
C THR A 426 -6.78 -1.17 -33.43
N ARG A 427 -5.57 -0.86 -33.88
CA ARG A 427 -4.43 -1.78 -33.95
C ARG A 427 -4.06 -2.17 -32.53
N ALA A 428 -4.75 -3.19 -32.03
CA ALA A 428 -4.51 -3.78 -30.72
C ALA A 428 -3.00 -3.99 -30.51
N PRO A 429 -2.45 -3.61 -29.34
CA PRO A 429 -1.02 -3.70 -29.09
C PRO A 429 -0.56 -5.14 -29.33
N ALA A 430 0.52 -5.28 -30.10
CA ALA A 430 0.94 -6.57 -30.64
C ALA A 430 1.37 -7.52 -29.52
N VAL A 431 0.41 -8.31 -29.00
CA VAL A 431 0.62 -9.26 -27.91
C VAL A 431 1.83 -10.14 -28.26
N PRO A 432 2.90 -10.12 -27.43
CA PRO A 432 4.10 -10.89 -27.68
C PRO A 432 3.75 -12.36 -27.93
N TRP A 433 4.39 -12.99 -28.91
CA TRP A 433 3.92 -14.27 -29.45
C TRP A 433 3.77 -15.36 -28.37
N TYR A 434 4.64 -15.37 -27.36
CA TYR A 434 4.60 -16.27 -26.20
C TYR A 434 3.44 -16.02 -25.22
N ARG A 435 2.77 -14.85 -25.26
CA ARG A 435 1.55 -14.54 -24.50
C ARG A 435 0.25 -14.80 -25.29
N ARG A 436 0.32 -15.30 -26.53
CA ARG A 436 -0.88 -15.71 -27.28
C ARG A 436 -1.42 -17.03 -26.69
N PRO A 437 -2.73 -17.16 -26.40
CA PRO A 437 -3.26 -18.33 -25.69
C PRO A 437 -3.00 -19.65 -26.43
N ALA A 438 -3.05 -19.65 -27.77
CA ALA A 438 -2.70 -20.81 -28.57
C ALA A 438 -1.24 -21.30 -28.36
N VAL A 439 -0.28 -20.37 -28.20
CA VAL A 439 1.13 -20.72 -27.96
C VAL A 439 1.33 -21.28 -26.54
N VAL A 440 0.62 -20.73 -25.55
CA VAL A 440 0.62 -21.26 -24.18
C VAL A 440 0.04 -22.68 -24.16
N VAL A 441 -1.10 -22.91 -24.82
CA VAL A 441 -1.75 -24.23 -24.90
C VAL A 441 -0.91 -25.26 -25.66
N ILE A 442 -0.26 -24.88 -26.76
CA ILE A 442 0.66 -25.77 -27.49
C ILE A 442 1.90 -26.07 -26.62
N GLY A 443 2.44 -25.08 -25.92
CA GLY A 443 3.58 -25.24 -25.02
C GLY A 443 3.29 -26.20 -23.86
N THR A 444 2.15 -26.03 -23.17
CA THR A 444 1.77 -26.93 -22.07
C THR A 444 1.44 -28.33 -22.58
N ALA A 445 0.78 -28.47 -23.73
CA ALA A 445 0.52 -29.77 -24.35
C ALA A 445 1.83 -30.52 -24.69
N LEU A 446 2.84 -29.83 -25.24
CA LEU A 446 4.15 -30.42 -25.53
C LEU A 446 4.91 -30.83 -24.25
N VAL A 447 4.85 -30.03 -23.18
CA VAL A 447 5.46 -30.38 -21.89
C VAL A 447 4.78 -31.61 -21.27
N VAL A 448 3.45 -31.68 -21.28
CA VAL A 448 2.69 -32.86 -20.80
C VAL A 448 3.03 -34.10 -21.63
N LEU A 449 3.10 -33.98 -22.96
CA LEU A 449 3.43 -35.10 -23.85
C LEU A 449 4.88 -35.57 -23.64
N ALA A 450 5.82 -34.66 -23.41
CA ALA A 450 7.21 -34.99 -23.06
C ALA A 450 7.31 -35.71 -21.70
N LEU A 451 6.54 -35.29 -20.69
CA LEU A 451 6.46 -35.98 -19.39
C LEU A 451 5.87 -37.39 -19.53
N ILE A 452 4.79 -37.56 -20.31
CA ILE A 452 4.21 -38.88 -20.62
C ILE A 452 5.23 -39.79 -21.34
N ALA A 453 5.99 -39.24 -22.28
CA ALA A 453 7.05 -39.97 -22.97
C ALA A 453 8.18 -40.39 -22.02
N ALA A 454 8.63 -39.50 -21.13
CA ALA A 454 9.64 -39.82 -20.12
C ALA A 454 9.17 -40.93 -19.16
N VAL A 455 7.92 -40.89 -18.70
CA VAL A 455 7.32 -41.96 -17.88
C VAL A 455 7.24 -43.28 -18.65
N MET A 456 6.82 -43.29 -19.92
CA MET A 456 6.82 -44.52 -20.73
C MET A 456 8.22 -45.09 -20.96
N ILE A 457 9.24 -44.24 -21.13
CA ILE A 457 10.64 -44.69 -21.27
C ILE A 457 11.12 -45.31 -19.95
N ALA A 458 10.87 -44.67 -18.80
CA ALA A 458 11.18 -45.24 -17.50
C ALA A 458 10.48 -46.60 -17.25
N MET A 459 9.19 -46.70 -17.57
CA MET A 459 8.40 -47.93 -17.46
C MET A 459 8.92 -49.06 -18.38
N ARG A 460 9.48 -48.72 -19.55
CA ARG A 460 10.15 -49.69 -20.43
C ARG A 460 11.49 -50.16 -19.88
N HIS A 461 12.29 -49.29 -19.27
CA HIS A 461 13.59 -49.67 -18.70
C HIS A 461 13.48 -50.52 -17.42
N THR A 462 12.39 -50.44 -16.65
CA THR A 462 12.11 -51.38 -15.54
C THR A 462 11.51 -52.73 -15.99
N SER A 463 11.35 -52.96 -17.30
CA SER A 463 10.65 -54.12 -17.85
C SER A 463 11.54 -54.97 -18.80
N GLY A 464 12.78 -55.26 -18.39
CA GLY A 464 13.73 -56.02 -19.23
C GLY A 464 14.85 -56.74 -18.47
N GLY A 465 14.76 -58.07 -18.37
CA GLY A 465 15.89 -58.96 -18.05
C GLY A 465 16.11 -59.27 -16.55
N GLY A 466 15.49 -60.35 -16.06
CA GLY A 466 15.85 -60.95 -14.77
C GLY A 466 16.99 -61.98 -14.91
N PRO A 467 18.00 -62.01 -14.03
CA PRO A 467 19.02 -63.07 -14.01
C PRO A 467 18.44 -64.41 -13.51
N ILE A 468 18.79 -65.50 -14.17
CA ILE A 468 18.41 -66.87 -13.77
C ILE A 468 19.43 -67.40 -12.74
N ALA A 469 18.95 -68.03 -11.67
CA ALA A 469 19.80 -68.65 -10.64
C ALA A 469 20.14 -70.12 -10.98
N PRO A 470 21.41 -70.55 -10.82
CA PRO A 470 21.77 -71.96 -10.66
C PRO A 470 21.85 -72.36 -9.19
N ALA A 471 21.39 -73.58 -8.87
CA ALA A 471 21.56 -74.24 -7.58
C ALA A 471 22.94 -74.97 -7.50
N PRO A 472 23.41 -75.40 -6.31
CA PRO A 472 24.83 -75.73 -6.11
C PRO A 472 25.24 -77.13 -6.60
N GLY A 473 26.51 -77.25 -7.02
CA GLY A 473 27.23 -78.50 -7.28
C GLY A 473 28.53 -78.56 -6.48
N THR A 474 29.02 -79.76 -6.17
CA THR A 474 30.11 -80.00 -5.19
C THR A 474 31.45 -80.37 -5.82
N SER A 475 32.54 -80.11 -5.05
CA SER A 475 33.79 -80.94 -4.92
C SER A 475 35.14 -80.27 -5.23
N THR A 476 36.18 -80.75 -4.51
CA THR A 476 37.65 -80.70 -4.78
C THR A 476 38.44 -79.37 -4.75
N THR A 477 39.00 -79.03 -3.57
CA THR A 477 40.45 -79.16 -3.18
C THR A 477 41.51 -79.23 -4.31
N PRO A 478 42.72 -78.58 -4.23
CA PRO A 478 43.50 -78.17 -3.03
C PRO A 478 44.05 -76.71 -2.97
N ALA A 479 44.78 -76.42 -1.88
CA ALA A 479 45.59 -75.21 -1.59
C ALA A 479 47.03 -75.30 -2.21
N PRO A 480 48.06 -74.43 -1.95
CA PRO A 480 48.36 -73.65 -0.73
C PRO A 480 48.86 -72.18 -0.89
N GLY A 481 49.00 -71.47 0.23
CA GLY A 481 49.70 -70.18 0.35
C GLY A 481 49.70 -69.66 1.80
N THR A 482 50.88 -69.56 2.45
CA THR A 482 51.00 -69.41 3.91
C THR A 482 51.65 -68.08 4.34
N SER A 483 51.03 -67.37 5.29
CA SER A 483 51.68 -66.56 6.36
C SER A 483 50.63 -66.11 7.41
N ALA A 484 51.07 -65.68 8.60
CA ALA A 484 50.24 -65.49 9.81
C ALA A 484 50.83 -64.36 10.72
N PRO A 485 50.44 -64.17 12.01
CA PRO A 485 49.15 -64.39 12.73
C PRO A 485 48.71 -63.19 13.63
N GLY A 486 47.52 -63.30 14.26
CA GLY A 486 47.13 -62.63 15.52
C GLY A 486 46.01 -61.57 15.42
N SER A 487 45.08 -61.43 16.38
CA SER A 487 44.73 -62.25 17.56
C SER A 487 43.25 -62.01 17.96
N GLU A 488 42.65 -62.99 18.67
CA GLU A 488 41.50 -62.92 19.63
C GLU A 488 40.30 -61.96 19.33
N SER A 489 39.04 -62.41 19.14
CA SER A 489 38.15 -63.20 20.04
C SER A 489 37.79 -62.44 21.35
N GLN A 490 36.54 -62.35 21.85
CA GLN A 490 35.30 -63.10 21.57
C GLN A 490 34.02 -62.35 22.02
N ALA A 491 32.84 -62.85 21.64
CA ALA A 491 31.48 -62.53 22.15
C ALA A 491 30.58 -63.79 21.92
N PRO A 492 29.22 -63.84 22.08
CA PRO A 492 28.22 -62.87 22.60
C PRO A 492 27.10 -63.53 23.49
N SER A 493 25.94 -62.86 23.64
CA SER A 493 24.57 -63.41 23.93
C SER A 493 24.25 -63.85 25.40
N SER A 494 22.99 -64.02 25.87
CA SER A 494 21.65 -64.17 25.24
C SER A 494 20.47 -63.67 26.13
N ALA A 495 19.31 -63.36 25.50
CA ALA A 495 17.88 -63.72 25.79
C ALA A 495 17.43 -64.33 27.15
N THR A 496 16.15 -64.29 27.62
CA THR A 496 14.85 -63.68 27.17
C THR A 496 13.77 -63.79 28.28
N ASP A 497 12.72 -62.95 28.20
CA ASP A 497 11.36 -62.94 28.84
C ASP A 497 10.87 -64.07 29.78
N THR A 498 10.01 -63.74 30.75
CA THR A 498 8.54 -64.11 30.78
C THR A 498 7.84 -63.93 32.16
N GLN A 499 6.53 -63.57 32.11
CA GLN A 499 5.44 -63.77 33.10
C GLN A 499 5.19 -62.84 34.32
N SER A 500 3.88 -62.62 34.52
CA SER A 500 3.13 -62.16 35.71
C SER A 500 1.72 -62.80 35.61
N PRO A 501 1.00 -63.08 36.72
CA PRO A 501 -0.23 -62.30 36.99
C PRO A 501 -0.68 -62.20 38.47
N SER A 502 -1.55 -61.20 38.75
CA SER A 502 -2.69 -61.11 39.72
C SER A 502 -2.54 -61.57 41.20
N SER A 503 -3.29 -61.04 42.19
CA SER A 503 -4.49 -60.16 42.21
C SER A 503 -4.30 -58.98 43.21
N GLU A 504 -5.24 -58.34 43.94
CA GLU A 504 -6.71 -58.46 44.20
C GLU A 504 -7.30 -57.11 44.73
N SER A 505 -8.58 -57.08 45.16
CA SER A 505 -9.28 -55.92 45.76
C SER A 505 -10.43 -56.40 46.68
N PRO A 506 -11.00 -55.58 47.60
CA PRO A 506 -12.25 -54.85 47.25
C PRO A 506 -12.57 -53.51 48.00
N SER A 507 -13.48 -52.71 47.42
CA SER A 507 -14.58 -51.86 48.02
C SER A 507 -14.36 -51.02 49.31
N SER A 508 -14.82 -49.76 49.48
CA SER A 508 -15.59 -48.75 48.68
C SER A 508 -15.30 -47.33 49.28
N THR A 509 -16.06 -46.21 49.25
CA THR A 509 -17.47 -45.82 48.96
C THR A 509 -17.58 -44.30 48.65
N GLU A 510 -18.77 -43.81 48.25
CA GLU A 510 -19.07 -42.40 47.91
C GLU A 510 -19.08 -41.38 49.07
N SER A 511 -18.72 -40.10 48.80
CA SER A 511 -19.67 -38.96 48.90
C SER A 511 -19.08 -37.59 48.48
N ALA A 512 -19.95 -36.71 47.98
CA ALA A 512 -19.72 -35.41 47.35
C ALA A 512 -19.12 -34.27 48.22
N THR A 513 -18.58 -33.22 47.58
CA THR A 513 -19.05 -31.80 47.63
C THR A 513 -18.04 -30.80 47.02
N THR A 514 -18.51 -29.65 46.53
CA THR A 514 -17.79 -28.54 45.84
C THR A 514 -17.09 -27.53 46.79
N PRO A 515 -16.26 -26.57 46.28
CA PRO A 515 -15.21 -25.90 47.07
C PRO A 515 -15.56 -24.48 47.58
N PRO A 516 -14.71 -23.90 48.46
CA PRO A 516 -14.65 -22.47 48.74
C PRO A 516 -13.45 -21.76 48.07
N SER A 517 -13.58 -20.46 47.86
CA SER A 517 -12.51 -19.54 47.43
C SER A 517 -11.54 -19.18 48.58
N SER A 518 -10.35 -18.68 48.23
CA SER A 518 -9.42 -18.02 49.17
C SER A 518 -9.06 -16.60 48.71
N SER A 519 -8.82 -15.70 49.65
CA SER A 519 -8.76 -14.25 49.44
C SER A 519 -7.36 -13.68 49.18
N THR A 520 -7.31 -12.56 48.47
CA THR A 520 -6.11 -11.71 48.31
C THR A 520 -5.97 -10.71 49.45
N THR A 521 -4.80 -10.68 50.09
CA THR A 521 -4.34 -9.59 50.97
C THR A 521 -2.89 -9.24 50.60
N THR A 522 -2.53 -7.96 50.74
CA THR A 522 -1.26 -7.38 50.25
C THR A 522 -0.12 -7.49 51.25
N GLU A 523 1.09 -7.81 50.78
CA GLU A 523 2.33 -7.25 51.31
C GLU A 523 3.40 -7.15 50.20
N ALA A 524 4.42 -6.30 50.38
CA ALA A 524 5.33 -5.88 49.30
C ALA A 524 6.77 -6.45 49.44
N PRO A 525 7.45 -6.83 48.35
CA PRO A 525 8.80 -7.39 48.40
C PRO A 525 9.92 -6.32 48.34
N THR A 526 10.83 -6.35 49.31
CA THR A 526 12.07 -5.55 49.30
C THR A 526 13.09 -6.09 48.30
N THR A 527 13.80 -5.21 47.59
CA THR A 527 14.79 -5.57 46.57
C THR A 527 16.14 -5.98 47.17
N THR A 528 16.73 -7.07 46.66
CA THR A 528 18.15 -7.41 46.83
C THR A 528 18.71 -7.84 45.48
N THR A 529 19.79 -7.22 45.02
CA THR A 529 20.42 -7.51 43.72
C THR A 529 21.87 -7.95 43.91
N THR A 530 22.18 -9.18 43.53
CA THR A 530 23.55 -9.72 43.52
C THR A 530 24.14 -9.58 42.12
N THR A 531 25.30 -8.94 42.00
CA THR A 531 26.01 -8.77 40.72
C THR A 531 27.19 -9.74 40.64
N THR A 532 27.24 -10.55 39.58
CA THR A 532 28.35 -11.48 39.31
C THR A 532 29.31 -10.88 38.29
N THR A 533 30.60 -10.83 38.62
CA THR A 533 31.66 -10.32 37.74
C THR A 533 32.33 -11.44 36.95
N THR A 534 32.51 -11.25 35.65
CA THR A 534 33.30 -12.14 34.77
C THR A 534 34.46 -11.35 34.16
N GLN A 535 35.66 -11.91 34.16
CA GLN A 535 36.88 -11.28 33.63
C GLN A 535 37.09 -11.56 32.12
N ALA A 536 37.87 -10.72 31.46
CA ALA A 536 38.43 -10.97 30.14
C ALA A 536 39.95 -10.66 30.14
N PRO A 537 40.79 -11.41 29.39
CA PRO A 537 42.24 -11.21 29.38
C PRO A 537 42.69 -10.10 28.43
N THR A 538 43.76 -9.40 28.79
CA THR A 538 44.42 -8.37 27.98
C THR A 538 45.74 -8.86 27.38
N THR A 539 46.10 -8.33 26.21
CA THR A 539 47.39 -8.55 25.54
C THR A 539 48.23 -7.26 25.61
N THR A 540 49.53 -7.39 25.88
CA THR A 540 50.44 -6.27 26.17
C THR A 540 51.28 -5.85 24.96
N THR A 541 51.34 -4.54 24.68
CA THR A 541 52.41 -3.90 23.86
C THR A 541 52.82 -2.58 24.54
N GLN A 542 54.10 -2.23 24.50
CA GLN A 542 54.68 -1.07 25.22
C GLN A 542 54.92 0.15 24.31
N ALA A 543 54.79 1.35 24.89
CA ALA A 543 55.46 2.59 24.46
C ALA A 543 55.60 3.54 25.68
N PRO A 544 56.58 4.47 25.74
CA PRO A 544 57.11 4.98 27.01
C PRO A 544 56.49 6.27 27.56
N THR A 545 56.80 6.51 28.84
CA THR A 545 56.33 7.59 29.73
C THR A 545 56.77 9.01 29.35
N THR A 546 55.95 10.01 29.66
CA THR A 546 56.42 11.38 29.98
C THR A 546 55.60 11.95 31.16
N THR A 547 56.27 12.67 32.06
CA THR A 547 55.78 12.99 33.42
C THR A 547 54.95 14.28 33.49
N GLN A 548 53.79 14.22 34.18
CA GLN A 548 53.37 15.27 35.14
C GLN A 548 52.27 14.81 36.10
N ALA A 549 52.09 15.55 37.20
CA ALA A 549 51.26 15.20 38.36
C ALA A 549 49.90 15.97 38.36
N PRO A 550 48.90 15.55 39.17
CA PRO A 550 47.49 15.84 38.89
C PRO A 550 46.95 17.15 39.46
N THR A 551 45.76 17.55 39.01
CA THR A 551 44.88 18.51 39.72
C THR A 551 43.41 18.12 39.58
N THR A 552 42.68 18.41 40.65
CA THR A 552 41.30 18.07 41.06
C THR A 552 40.17 18.12 40.02
N THR A 553 39.21 17.20 40.21
CA THR A 553 37.87 17.10 39.61
C THR A 553 37.05 18.38 39.55
N GLN A 554 36.32 18.60 38.44
CA GLN A 554 35.02 19.29 38.44
C GLN A 554 34.08 18.72 37.36
N ALA A 555 32.77 18.97 37.50
CA ALA A 555 31.71 18.42 36.66
C ALA A 555 31.52 19.19 35.34
N PRO A 556 30.96 18.57 34.27
CA PRO A 556 30.75 19.25 32.99
C PRO A 556 29.72 20.39 33.09
N VAL A 557 30.07 21.55 32.54
CA VAL A 557 29.25 22.76 32.53
C VAL A 557 28.32 22.78 31.31
N VAL A 558 27.06 23.17 31.52
CA VAL A 558 26.08 23.37 30.44
C VAL A 558 26.48 24.59 29.60
N PRO A 559 26.52 24.51 28.25
CA PRO A 559 26.95 25.63 27.41
C PRO A 559 25.95 26.80 27.44
N THR A 560 26.43 27.98 27.82
CA THR A 560 25.64 29.22 27.82
C THR A 560 25.36 29.71 26.40
N ILE A 561 24.09 30.02 26.11
CA ILE A 561 23.67 30.62 24.83
C ILE A 561 24.22 32.07 24.75
N PRO A 562 24.92 32.46 23.66
CA PRO A 562 25.42 33.83 23.51
C PRO A 562 24.28 34.83 23.34
N GLN A 563 24.37 36.00 23.98
CA GLN A 563 23.35 37.05 23.85
C GLN A 563 23.45 37.79 22.52
N ILE A 564 22.29 38.04 21.92
CA ILE A 564 22.15 38.81 20.67
C ILE A 564 22.45 40.30 20.96
N PRO A 565 23.26 40.99 20.13
CA PRO A 565 23.52 42.42 20.28
C PRO A 565 22.24 43.27 20.23
N ARG A 566 22.14 44.28 21.09
CA ARG A 566 20.99 45.21 21.10
C ARG A 566 21.07 46.20 19.94
N ILE A 567 20.00 46.29 19.15
CA ILE A 567 19.79 47.39 18.19
C ILE A 567 19.27 48.62 18.97
N PRO A 568 19.94 49.79 18.92
CA PRO A 568 19.43 51.00 19.56
C PRO A 568 18.14 51.51 18.88
N GLY A 569 17.16 51.93 19.68
CA GLY A 569 15.97 52.67 19.20
C GLY A 569 14.61 51.96 19.33
N ILE A 570 14.56 50.68 19.72
CA ILE A 570 13.31 49.92 19.85
C ILE A 570 12.85 49.85 21.32
N PRO A 571 11.64 50.35 21.68
CA PRO A 571 11.07 50.14 23.01
C PRO A 571 10.79 48.65 23.29
N GLN A 572 11.03 48.18 24.52
CA GLN A 572 10.81 46.78 24.88
C GLN A 572 9.33 46.50 25.19
N PHE A 573 8.75 45.50 24.53
CA PHE A 573 7.55 44.84 25.03
C PHE A 573 7.89 44.07 26.31
N GLN A 574 7.15 44.33 27.40
CA GLN A 574 7.27 43.55 28.63
C GLN A 574 6.47 42.24 28.49
N PRO A 575 7.09 41.06 28.73
CA PRO A 575 6.34 39.81 28.83
C PRO A 575 5.44 39.82 30.06
N GLN A 576 4.16 39.49 29.88
CA GLN A 576 3.19 39.41 30.97
C GLN A 576 3.46 38.16 31.84
N PRO A 577 3.38 38.23 33.18
CA PRO A 577 3.60 37.07 34.04
C PRO A 577 2.59 35.94 33.79
N ALA A 578 3.06 34.70 33.73
CA ALA A 578 2.21 33.52 33.71
C ALA A 578 1.51 33.34 35.08
N PRO A 579 0.26 32.82 35.12
CA PRO A 579 -0.41 32.51 36.37
C PRO A 579 0.27 31.34 37.10
N PRO A 580 0.22 31.30 38.45
CA PRO A 580 0.71 30.15 39.20
C PRO A 580 -0.15 28.92 38.92
N GLY A 581 0.48 27.78 38.64
CA GLY A 581 -0.20 26.51 38.45
C GLY A 581 -0.69 25.89 39.77
N GLY A 582 -1.79 25.16 39.67
CA GLY A 582 -2.36 24.28 40.70
C GLY A 582 -2.99 23.06 40.03
#